data_AF-A0A183JLL7-F1
#
_entry.id   AF-A0A183JLL7-F1
#
_cell.length_a   1.000
_cell.length_b   1.000
_cell.length_c   1.000
_cell.angle_alpha   90.00
_cell.angle_beta   90.00
_cell.angle_gamma   90.00
#
_symmetry.space_group_name_H-M   'P 1'
#
loop_
_entity.id
_entity.type
_entity.pdbx_description
1 polymer ?
#
loop_
_entity_poly.entity_id
_entity_poly.type
_entity_poly.pdbx_seq_one_letter_code
_entity_poly.pdbx_strand_id
1 'polypeptide(L)'
;MKLALIYFNKCIELCLKYNLNHDKRLAVIYRNRSLIYLQLNEYQLACNDCTSALSIESNCPIALYRRALALKFLGDHSGCLKDLQKAYNLNPNNNRIIEELKKMQNTLVQTDVSFFLYNNLIIYVEVIIRNLDRLLCFWACFTDLSVKARCYQIVKEDRHVQLC
;
A
#
# COMPACT_ATOMS: atom_id res chain seq x y z
N MET A 1 8.96 -17.97 -22.78
CA MET A 1 7.89 -17.62 -21.81
C MET A 1 6.49 -17.82 -22.39
N LYS A 2 6.15 -17.24 -23.56
CA LYS A 2 4.80 -17.38 -24.16
C LYS A 2 4.39 -18.83 -24.44
N LEU A 3 5.30 -19.68 -24.93
CA LEU A 3 5.02 -21.10 -25.18
C LEU A 3 4.61 -21.85 -23.90
N ALA A 4 5.24 -21.56 -22.77
CA ALA A 4 4.93 -22.20 -21.49
C ALA A 4 3.52 -21.86 -20.99
N LEU A 5 3.04 -20.62 -21.23
CA LEU A 5 1.65 -20.25 -20.92
C LEU A 5 0.64 -21.10 -21.71
N ILE A 6 0.91 -21.34 -23.00
CA ILE A 6 0.04 -22.17 -23.85
C ILE A 6 -0.07 -23.58 -23.27
N TYR A 7 1.07 -24.18 -22.88
CA TYR A 7 1.07 -25.49 -22.24
C TYR A 7 0.31 -25.49 -20.91
N PHE A 8 0.52 -24.51 -20.03
CA PHE A 8 -0.19 -24.46 -18.75
C PHE A 8 -1.70 -24.25 -18.92
N ASN A 9 -2.12 -23.42 -19.87
CA ASN A 9 -3.54 -23.24 -20.19
C ASN A 9 -4.17 -24.55 -20.66
N LYS A 10 -3.49 -25.27 -21.56
CA LYS A 10 -3.93 -26.58 -22.04
C LYS A 10 -3.99 -27.62 -20.91
N CYS A 11 -3.02 -27.62 -20.00
CA CYS A 11 -3.05 -28.50 -18.82
C CYS A 11 -4.25 -28.20 -17.93
N ILE A 12 -4.53 -26.92 -17.66
CA ILE A 12 -5.69 -26.53 -16.84
C ILE A 12 -6.99 -26.93 -17.52
N GLU A 13 -7.13 -26.69 -18.83
CA GLU A 13 -8.32 -27.10 -19.59
C GLU A 13 -8.56 -28.61 -19.51
N LEU A 14 -7.51 -29.42 -19.63
CA LEU A 14 -7.60 -30.88 -19.45
C LEU A 14 -8.01 -31.24 -18.01
N CYS A 15 -7.42 -30.60 -17.00
CA CYS A 15 -7.81 -30.84 -15.60
C CYS A 15 -9.29 -30.53 -15.36
N LEU A 16 -9.81 -29.42 -15.90
CA LEU A 16 -11.21 -29.06 -15.81
C LEU A 16 -12.11 -30.07 -16.55
N LYS A 17 -11.70 -30.48 -17.76
CA LYS A 17 -12.45 -31.47 -18.57
C LYS A 17 -12.63 -32.82 -17.86
N TYR A 18 -11.64 -33.24 -17.07
CA TYR A 18 -11.68 -34.48 -16.29
C TYR A 18 -12.16 -34.27 -14.83
N ASN A 19 -12.73 -33.10 -14.49
CA ASN A 19 -13.22 -32.77 -13.14
C ASN A 19 -12.17 -32.92 -12.02
N LEU A 20 -10.90 -32.64 -12.31
CA LEU A 20 -9.77 -32.75 -11.37
C LEU A 20 -9.57 -31.48 -10.52
N ASN A 21 -10.65 -30.80 -10.16
CA ASN A 21 -10.62 -29.47 -9.54
C ASN A 21 -9.92 -29.43 -8.17
N HIS A 22 -9.88 -30.56 -7.46
CA HIS A 22 -9.24 -30.69 -6.15
C HIS A 22 -7.88 -31.39 -6.21
N ASP A 23 -7.36 -31.68 -7.40
CA ASP A 23 -6.06 -32.33 -7.53
C ASP A 23 -4.94 -31.33 -7.17
N LYS A 24 -4.05 -31.73 -6.26
CA LYS A 24 -2.86 -30.95 -5.88
C LYS A 24 -2.00 -30.59 -7.10
N ARG A 25 -2.01 -31.41 -8.15
CA ARG A 25 -1.32 -31.11 -9.42
C ARG A 25 -1.81 -29.82 -10.06
N LEU A 26 -3.10 -29.50 -9.93
CA LEU A 26 -3.67 -28.27 -10.43
C LEU A 26 -3.12 -27.04 -9.68
N ALA A 27 -2.94 -27.14 -8.35
CA ALA A 27 -2.24 -26.11 -7.58
C ALA A 27 -0.80 -25.90 -8.06
N VAL A 28 -0.07 -26.98 -8.37
CA VAL A 28 1.30 -26.88 -8.94
C VAL A 28 1.29 -26.12 -10.26
N ILE A 29 0.34 -26.43 -11.14
CA ILE A 29 0.20 -25.75 -12.43
C ILE A 29 -0.07 -24.25 -12.23
N TYR A 30 -1.03 -23.89 -11.39
CA TYR A 30 -1.34 -22.47 -11.09
C TYR A 30 -0.14 -21.73 -10.51
N ARG A 31 0.60 -22.33 -9.56
CA ARG A 31 1.82 -21.71 -9.03
C ARG A 31 2.84 -21.45 -10.15
N ASN A 32 3.09 -22.43 -11.00
CA ASN A 32 4.10 -22.29 -12.05
C ASN A 32 3.68 -21.27 -13.12
N ARG A 33 2.39 -21.21 -13.45
CA ARG A 33 1.84 -20.19 -14.34
C ARG A 33 1.93 -18.79 -13.72
N SER A 34 1.67 -18.65 -12.42
CA SER A 34 1.81 -17.35 -11.72
C SER A 34 3.23 -16.79 -11.75
N LEU A 35 4.25 -17.66 -11.72
CA LEU A 35 5.65 -17.23 -11.89
C LEU A 35 5.88 -16.61 -13.27
N ILE A 36 5.30 -17.20 -14.32
CA ILE A 36 5.43 -16.66 -15.68
C ILE A 36 4.70 -15.32 -15.78
N TYR A 37 3.50 -15.20 -15.18
CA TYR A 37 2.79 -13.93 -15.15
C TYR A 37 3.57 -12.84 -14.40
N LEU A 38 4.24 -13.18 -13.28
CA LEU A 38 5.17 -12.26 -12.61
C LEU A 38 6.30 -11.80 -13.53
N GLN A 39 6.88 -12.70 -14.33
CA GLN A 39 7.95 -12.37 -15.28
C GLN A 39 7.47 -11.56 -16.50
N LEU A 40 6.17 -11.62 -16.79
CA LEU A 40 5.53 -10.85 -17.86
C LEU A 40 4.92 -9.53 -17.34
N ASN A 41 5.11 -9.23 -16.05
CA ASN A 41 4.54 -8.07 -15.35
C ASN A 41 2.99 -8.07 -15.31
N GLU A 42 2.37 -9.23 -15.51
CA GLU A 42 0.93 -9.44 -15.45
C GLU A 42 0.51 -9.76 -14.00
N TYR A 43 0.69 -8.79 -13.10
CA TYR A 43 0.57 -9.02 -11.66
C TYR A 43 -0.83 -9.44 -11.22
N GLN A 44 -1.88 -8.90 -11.86
CA GLN A 44 -3.26 -9.26 -11.55
C GLN A 44 -3.54 -10.74 -11.83
N LEU A 45 -3.08 -11.23 -12.99
CA LEU A 45 -3.22 -12.64 -13.38
C LEU A 45 -2.40 -13.54 -12.46
N ALA A 46 -1.20 -13.11 -12.06
CA ALA A 46 -0.39 -13.83 -11.09
C ALA A 46 -1.09 -13.96 -9.72
N CYS A 47 -1.75 -12.91 -9.24
CA CYS A 47 -2.54 -12.93 -8.01
C CYS A 47 -3.71 -13.92 -8.08
N ASN A 48 -4.44 -13.93 -9.20
CA ASN A 48 -5.58 -14.84 -9.41
C ASN A 48 -5.13 -16.30 -9.43
N ASP A 49 -4.02 -16.60 -10.10
CA ASP A 49 -3.44 -17.94 -10.13
C ASP A 49 -2.96 -18.38 -8.74
N CYS A 50 -2.27 -17.50 -8.00
CA CYS A 50 -1.86 -17.85 -6.65
C CYS A 50 -3.05 -18.07 -5.72
N THR A 51 -4.14 -17.31 -5.89
CA THR A 51 -5.36 -17.48 -5.10
C THR A 51 -6.05 -18.81 -5.43
N SER A 52 -6.08 -19.18 -6.71
CA SER A 52 -6.59 -20.49 -7.16
C SER A 52 -5.70 -21.65 -6.67
N ALA A 53 -4.38 -21.45 -6.59
CA ALA A 53 -3.49 -22.43 -5.98
C ALA A 53 -3.74 -22.57 -4.47
N LEU A 54 -4.01 -21.46 -3.77
CA LEU A 54 -4.25 -21.44 -2.33
C LEU A 54 -5.64 -21.97 -1.93
N SER A 55 -6.62 -21.94 -2.83
CA SER A 55 -7.92 -22.59 -2.57
C SER A 55 -7.81 -24.12 -2.57
N ILE A 56 -6.86 -24.66 -3.34
CA ILE A 56 -6.55 -26.10 -3.40
C ILE A 56 -5.55 -26.49 -2.29
N GLU A 57 -4.47 -25.71 -2.15
CA GLU A 57 -3.41 -25.90 -1.16
C GLU A 57 -3.26 -24.65 -0.28
N SER A 58 -4.05 -24.56 0.79
CA SER A 58 -4.10 -23.40 1.69
C SER A 58 -2.75 -23.07 2.34
N ASN A 59 -1.93 -24.07 2.64
CA ASN A 59 -0.67 -23.93 3.37
C ASN A 59 0.55 -24.00 2.44
N CYS A 60 0.52 -23.26 1.33
CA CYS A 60 1.61 -23.24 0.37
C CYS A 60 2.47 -21.97 0.47
N PRO A 61 3.69 -22.01 1.06
CA PRO A 61 4.53 -20.82 1.22
C PRO A 61 4.98 -20.23 -0.11
N ILE A 62 5.15 -21.06 -1.14
CA ILE A 62 5.54 -20.63 -2.49
C ILE A 62 4.42 -19.82 -3.16
N ALA A 63 3.16 -20.25 -3.01
CA ALA A 63 2.02 -19.54 -3.58
C ALA A 63 1.79 -18.20 -2.85
N LEU A 64 1.88 -18.19 -1.52
CA LEU A 64 1.80 -16.97 -0.71
C LEU A 64 2.90 -15.97 -1.08
N TYR A 65 4.15 -16.43 -1.20
CA TYR A 65 5.26 -15.57 -1.60
C TYR A 65 5.07 -14.96 -3.00
N ARG A 66 4.65 -15.76 -3.99
CA ARG A 66 4.37 -15.27 -5.35
C ARG A 66 3.21 -14.28 -5.38
N ARG A 67 2.15 -14.53 -4.60
CA ARG A 67 1.02 -13.58 -4.46
C ARG A 67 1.47 -12.29 -3.82
N ALA A 68 2.27 -12.35 -2.77
CA ALA A 68 2.82 -11.16 -2.11
C ALA A 68 3.67 -10.31 -3.06
N LEU A 69 4.52 -10.93 -3.88
CA LEU A 69 5.29 -10.22 -4.90
C LEU A 69 4.37 -9.52 -5.91
N ALA A 70 3.33 -10.19 -6.40
CA ALA A 70 2.36 -9.58 -7.30
C ALA A 70 1.62 -8.40 -6.64
N LEU A 71 1.15 -8.57 -5.40
CA LEU A 71 0.49 -7.51 -4.62
C LEU A 71 1.40 -6.31 -4.38
N LYS A 72 2.69 -6.55 -4.11
CA LYS A 72 3.70 -5.49 -3.98
C LYS A 72 3.77 -4.61 -5.22
N PHE A 73 3.76 -5.21 -6.42
CA PHE A 73 3.78 -4.47 -7.68
C PHE A 73 2.43 -3.81 -8.02
N LEU A 74 1.33 -4.35 -7.52
CA LEU A 74 -0.01 -3.73 -7.62
C LEU A 74 -0.20 -2.57 -6.64
N GLY A 75 0.75 -2.34 -5.72
CA GLY A 75 0.66 -1.30 -4.69
C GLY A 75 -0.13 -1.71 -3.44
N ASP A 76 -0.65 -2.94 -3.36
CA ASP A 76 -1.29 -3.44 -2.14
C ASP A 76 -0.24 -3.96 -1.16
N HIS A 77 0.40 -3.01 -0.48
CA HIS A 77 1.41 -3.28 0.55
C HIS A 77 0.80 -4.01 1.77
N SER A 78 -0.47 -3.77 2.07
CA SER A 78 -1.17 -4.38 3.20
C SER A 78 -1.40 -5.88 3.00
N GLY A 79 -1.87 -6.28 1.81
CA GLY A 79 -2.05 -7.67 1.42
C GLY A 79 -0.71 -8.38 1.27
N CYS A 80 0.28 -7.72 0.67
CA CYS A 80 1.65 -8.22 0.55
C CYS A 80 2.23 -8.65 1.91
N LEU A 81 2.13 -7.77 2.94
CA LEU A 81 2.65 -8.08 4.27
C LEU A 81 1.94 -9.24 4.95
N LYS A 82 0.60 -9.30 4.85
CA LYS A 82 -0.19 -10.41 5.41
C LYS A 82 0.24 -11.75 4.81
N ASP A 83 0.44 -11.78 3.50
CA ASP A 83 0.88 -12.99 2.80
C ASP A 83 2.31 -13.37 3.12
N LEU A 84 3.23 -12.42 3.18
CA LEU A 84 4.61 -12.67 3.56
C LEU A 84 4.73 -13.16 5.01
N GLN A 85 3.96 -12.60 5.95
CA GLN A 85 3.92 -13.06 7.34
C GLN A 85 3.43 -14.51 7.44
N LYS A 86 2.35 -14.84 6.72
CA LYS A 86 1.87 -16.23 6.64
C LYS A 86 2.92 -17.16 6.01
N ALA A 87 3.57 -16.72 4.94
CA ALA A 87 4.60 -17.50 4.28
C ALA A 87 5.83 -17.73 5.18
N TYR A 88 6.20 -16.73 5.99
CA TYR A 88 7.27 -16.82 6.99
C TYR A 88 6.92 -17.80 8.12
N ASN A 89 5.68 -17.75 8.63
CA ASN A 89 5.23 -18.68 9.66
C ASN A 89 5.25 -20.14 9.18
N LEU A 90 4.98 -20.37 7.89
CA LEU A 90 5.03 -21.71 7.28
C LEU A 90 6.46 -22.16 6.97
N ASN A 91 7.36 -21.25 6.58
CA ASN A 91 8.75 -21.57 6.29
C ASN A 91 9.70 -20.43 6.73
N PRO A 92 10.10 -20.43 8.02
CA PRO A 92 10.89 -19.35 8.60
C PRO A 92 12.35 -19.33 8.12
N ASN A 93 12.82 -20.41 7.48
CA ASN A 93 14.21 -20.54 7.01
C ASN A 93 14.42 -20.01 5.58
N ASN A 94 13.37 -19.49 4.94
CA ASN A 94 13.48 -18.98 3.59
C ASN A 94 13.99 -17.54 3.56
N ASN A 95 15.29 -17.37 3.29
CA ASN A 95 15.95 -16.07 3.20
C ASN A 95 15.22 -15.07 2.30
N ARG A 96 14.64 -15.53 1.17
CA ARG A 96 13.91 -14.63 0.25
C ARG A 96 12.67 -14.01 0.89
N ILE A 97 11.96 -14.76 1.72
CA ILE A 97 10.77 -14.26 2.43
C ILE A 97 11.21 -13.27 3.51
N ILE A 98 12.26 -13.59 4.26
CA ILE A 98 12.81 -12.73 5.31
C ILE A 98 13.29 -11.41 4.74
N GLU A 99 14.03 -11.45 3.63
CA GLU A 99 14.52 -10.26 2.94
C GLU A 99 13.38 -9.38 2.44
N GLU A 100 12.37 -9.96 1.79
CA GLU A 100 11.22 -9.17 1.32
C GLU A 100 10.38 -8.61 2.48
N LEU A 101 10.21 -9.35 3.58
CA LEU A 101 9.56 -8.84 4.79
C LEU A 101 10.29 -7.63 5.36
N LYS A 102 11.61 -7.73 5.52
CA LYS A 102 12.44 -6.61 6.03
C LYS A 102 12.36 -5.40 5.13
N LYS A 103 12.42 -5.60 3.80
CA LYS A 103 12.24 -4.50 2.83
C LYS A 103 10.88 -3.82 3.00
N MET A 104 9.80 -4.61 3.06
CA MET A 104 8.45 -4.08 3.22
C MET A 104 8.26 -3.33 4.55
N GLN A 105 8.81 -3.84 5.65
CA GLN A 105 8.78 -3.16 6.96
C GLN A 105 9.53 -1.83 6.91
N ASN A 106 10.72 -1.81 6.32
CA ASN A 106 11.49 -0.57 6.18
C ASN A 106 10.76 0.47 5.33
N THR A 107 10.12 0.06 4.23
CA THR A 107 9.32 0.96 3.40
C THR A 107 8.16 1.57 4.19
N LEU A 108 7.45 0.78 5.00
CA LEU A 108 6.36 1.30 5.83
C LEU A 108 6.85 2.31 6.87
N VAL A 109 7.94 2.00 7.57
CA VAL A 109 8.52 2.93 8.55
C VAL A 109 8.92 4.24 7.88
N GLN A 110 9.49 4.19 6.67
CA GLN A 110 9.82 5.40 5.92
C GLN A 110 8.57 6.20 5.51
N THR A 111 7.49 5.52 5.07
CA THR A 111 6.25 6.21 4.72
C THR A 111 5.62 6.88 5.94
N ASP A 112 5.61 6.23 7.10
CA ASP A 112 5.03 6.76 8.34
C ASP A 112 5.80 8.01 8.80
N VAL A 113 7.13 7.96 8.77
CA VAL A 113 8.00 9.10 9.12
C VAL A 113 7.80 10.26 8.14
N SER A 114 7.74 9.97 6.83
CA SER A 114 7.55 11.01 5.81
C SER A 114 6.18 11.70 5.93
N PHE A 115 5.11 10.94 6.20
CA PHE A 115 3.78 11.46 6.44
C PHE A 115 3.74 12.33 7.69
N PHE A 116 4.40 11.90 8.78
CA PHE A 116 4.49 12.69 10.01
C PHE A 116 5.24 14.02 9.81
N LEU A 117 6.37 14.00 9.11
CA LEU A 117 7.13 15.21 8.77
C LEU A 117 6.33 16.17 7.90
N TYR A 118 5.61 15.65 6.90
CA TYR A 118 4.77 16.46 6.01
C TYR A 118 3.62 17.13 6.75
N ASN A 119 2.93 16.40 7.63
CA ASN A 119 1.87 16.98 8.45
C ASN A 119 2.38 18.04 9.43
N ASN A 120 3.53 17.81 10.07
CA ASN A 120 4.15 18.82 10.92
C ASN A 120 4.56 20.07 10.13
N LEU A 121 5.08 19.90 8.91
CA LEU A 121 5.41 21.02 8.04
C LEU A 121 4.16 21.82 7.65
N ILE A 122 3.06 21.16 7.30
CA ILE A 122 1.77 21.82 7.01
C ILE A 122 1.31 22.63 8.21
N ILE A 123 1.27 22.03 9.40
CA ILE A 123 0.87 22.72 10.64
C ILE A 123 1.76 23.94 10.88
N TYR A 124 3.07 23.79 10.70
CA TYR A 124 4.03 24.88 10.87
C TYR A 124 3.79 26.03 9.87
N VAL A 125 3.54 25.71 8.60
CA VAL A 125 3.21 26.69 7.55
C VAL A 125 1.88 27.39 7.85
N GLU A 126 0.84 26.67 8.29
CA GLU A 126 -0.45 27.25 8.68
C GLU A 126 -0.31 28.25 9.83
N VAL A 127 0.53 27.93 10.82
CA VAL A 127 0.82 28.85 11.93
C VAL A 127 1.52 30.11 11.44
N ILE A 128 2.47 29.99 10.50
CA ILE A 128 3.17 31.14 9.90
C ILE A 128 2.21 32.02 9.11
N ILE A 129 1.34 31.44 8.27
CA ILE A 129 0.35 32.19 7.49
C ILE A 129 -0.60 32.96 8.41
N ARG A 130 -1.13 32.32 9.47
CA ARG A 130 -1.99 33.01 10.45
C ARG A 130 -1.29 34.19 11.14
N ASN A 131 0.00 34.06 11.42
CA ASN A 131 0.79 35.15 12.02
C ASN A 131 1.10 36.27 11.02
N LEU A 132 1.32 35.95 9.74
CA LEU A 132 1.48 36.93 8.66
C LEU A 132 0.19 37.73 8.42
N ASP A 133 -0.97 37.06 8.40
CA ASP A 133 -2.27 37.73 8.28
C ASP A 133 -2.50 38.72 9.42
N ARG A 134 -2.13 38.34 10.66
CA ARG A 134 -2.16 39.24 11.83
C ARG A 134 -1.23 40.43 11.68
N LEU A 135 -0.01 40.23 11.16
CA LEU A 135 0.95 41.30 10.93
C LEU A 135 0.51 42.26 9.83
N LEU A 136 -0.09 41.75 8.75
CA LEU A 136 -0.68 42.54 7.67
C LEU A 136 -1.85 43.39 8.20
N CYS A 137 -2.74 42.82 9.01
CA CYS A 137 -3.80 43.59 9.68
C CYS A 137 -3.22 44.68 10.61
N PHE A 138 -2.12 44.39 11.31
CA PHE A 138 -1.48 45.35 12.20
C PHE A 138 -0.83 46.51 11.45
N TRP A 139 -0.19 46.24 10.30
CA TRP A 139 0.38 47.26 9.41
C TRP A 139 -0.71 48.10 8.72
N ALA A 140 -1.79 47.48 8.25
CA ALA A 140 -2.94 48.18 7.66
C ALA A 140 -3.62 49.15 8.65
N CYS A 141 -3.64 48.81 9.94
CA CYS A 141 -4.13 49.70 11.01
C CYS A 141 -3.25 50.93 11.27
N PHE A 142 -1.98 50.90 10.84
CA PHE A 142 -1.03 52.00 11.04
C PHE A 142 -1.11 53.03 9.92
N THR A 143 -1.48 52.61 8.71
CA THR A 143 -1.55 53.48 7.53
C THR A 143 -2.92 54.15 7.34
N ASP A 144 -4.00 53.59 7.91
CA ASP A 144 -5.36 54.08 7.67
C ASP A 144 -6.20 54.13 8.97
N LEU A 145 -6.56 55.34 9.42
CA LEU A 145 -7.24 55.59 10.71
C LEU A 145 -8.66 54.98 10.74
N SER A 146 -9.27 54.81 9.57
CA SER A 146 -10.63 54.27 9.39
C SER A 146 -10.70 52.74 9.53
N VAL A 147 -9.63 52.03 9.14
CA VAL A 147 -9.53 50.55 9.17
C VAL A 147 -9.22 50.03 10.58
N LYS A 148 -8.57 50.87 11.39
CA LYS A 148 -8.18 50.59 12.79
C LYS A 148 -9.36 50.16 13.68
N ALA A 149 -10.54 50.74 13.47
CA ALA A 149 -11.75 50.39 14.22
C ALA A 149 -12.29 48.99 13.86
N ARG A 150 -12.19 48.58 12.58
CA ARG A 150 -12.69 47.30 12.07
C ARG A 150 -11.81 46.13 12.49
N CYS A 151 -10.48 46.29 12.43
CA CYS A 151 -9.55 45.25 12.89
C CYS A 151 -9.64 45.01 14.41
N TYR A 152 -9.95 46.04 15.21
CA TYR A 152 -10.12 45.90 16.66
C TYR A 152 -11.34 45.05 17.05
N GLN A 153 -12.40 45.03 16.23
CA GLN A 153 -13.57 44.18 16.42
C GLN A 153 -13.27 42.70 16.12
N ILE A 154 -12.56 42.42 15.01
CA ILE A 154 -12.18 41.05 14.62
C ILE A 154 -11.28 40.39 15.68
N VAL A 155 -10.31 41.14 16.24
CA VAL A 155 -9.44 40.66 17.33
C VAL A 155 -10.19 40.43 18.66
N LYS A 156 -11.36 41.05 18.84
CA LYS A 156 -12.21 40.86 20.03
C LYS A 156 -13.08 39.61 19.90
N GLU A 157 -13.57 39.30 18.71
CA GLU A 157 -14.36 38.10 18.43
C GLU A 157 -13.52 36.81 18.51
N ASP A 158 -12.28 36.82 18.01
CA ASP A 158 -11.38 35.65 18.11
C ASP A 158 -11.01 35.29 19.56
N ARG A 159 -10.96 36.27 20.47
CA ARG A 159 -10.68 36.03 21.90
C ARG A 159 -11.83 35.31 22.62
N HIS A 160 -13.05 35.37 22.11
CA HIS A 160 -14.18 34.62 22.67
C HIS A 160 -14.21 33.16 22.24
N VAL A 161 -13.51 32.78 21.16
CA VAL A 161 -13.48 31.39 20.66
C VAL A 161 -12.38 30.55 21.31
N GLN A 162 -11.34 31.17 21.88
CA GLN A 162 -10.25 30.46 22.58
C GLN A 162 -10.48 30.23 24.09
N LEU A 163 -11.63 30.67 24.65
CA LEU A 163 -11.95 30.58 26.09
C LEU A 163 -13.19 29.72 26.41
N CYS A 164 -13.74 28.99 25.44
CA CYS A 164 -14.80 27.99 25.63
C CYS A 164 -14.33 26.60 25.18
#